data_AF-A0A7C1C798-F1
#
_entry.id   AF-A0A7C1C798-F1
#
_cell.length_a   1.000
_cell.length_b   1.000
_cell.length_c   1.000
_cell.angle_alpha   90.00
_cell.angle_beta   90.00
_cell.angle_gamma   90.00
#
_symmetry.space_group_name_H-M   'P 1'
#
loop_
_entity.id
_entity.type
_entity.pdbx_description
1 polymer ?
#
loop_
_entity_poly.entity_id
_entity_poly.type
_entity_poly.pdbx_seq_one_letter_code
_entity_poly.pdbx_strand_id
1 'polypeptide(L)'
;MPEERKTEKPVAIDDCWNRIGVWGKMTDRCPKLAEVIHCRNCPTYSLTGRRLLDRPVPDDYRREWTSVLARAAAVKEANIHSAFVFRTGGEWLALPARLIQEIVDMHIIHSLPHRSNAILRGIVNIRGKLELCFSIGALLNIERFKKNREEKNYISPERLIVAGREDERIVFPVTEV
;
A
#
# COMPACT_ATOMS: atom_id res chain seq x y z
N MET A 1 -45.52 8.67 2.92
CA MET A 1 -45.58 7.38 3.64
C MET A 1 -44.19 7.10 4.18
N PRO A 2 -44.00 6.93 5.50
CA PRO A 2 -42.67 6.67 6.03
C PRO A 2 -42.32 5.20 5.80
N GLU A 3 -41.29 4.94 5.00
CA GLU A 3 -40.72 3.60 4.81
C GLU A 3 -40.14 3.11 6.14
N GLU A 4 -40.72 2.04 6.67
CA GLU A 4 -40.19 1.31 7.82
C GLU A 4 -38.78 0.81 7.50
N ARG A 5 -37.77 1.40 8.14
CA ARG A 5 -36.40 0.88 8.18
C ARG A 5 -36.43 -0.52 8.78
N LYS A 6 -36.42 -1.56 7.94
CA LYS A 6 -36.11 -2.93 8.35
C LYS A 6 -34.64 -2.96 8.76
N THR A 7 -34.38 -2.80 10.05
CA THR A 7 -33.08 -3.04 10.65
C THR A 7 -32.74 -4.52 10.53
N GLU A 8 -31.93 -4.88 9.55
CA GLU A 8 -31.42 -6.24 9.40
C GLU A 8 -30.64 -6.64 10.66
N LYS A 9 -31.01 -7.78 11.24
CA LYS A 9 -30.37 -8.31 12.45
C LYS A 9 -28.93 -8.72 12.11
N PRO A 10 -27.92 -8.27 12.87
CA PRO A 10 -26.55 -8.75 12.69
C PRO A 10 -26.54 -10.26 12.89
N VAL A 11 -25.88 -10.98 11.98
CA VAL A 11 -25.65 -12.42 12.10
C VAL A 11 -24.97 -12.66 13.45
N ALA A 12 -25.64 -13.39 14.34
CA ALA A 12 -25.10 -13.74 15.64
C ALA A 12 -23.91 -14.70 15.42
N ILE A 13 -22.71 -14.16 15.57
CA ILE A 13 -21.45 -14.90 15.45
C ILE A 13 -21.07 -15.38 16.86
N ASP A 14 -20.94 -16.69 17.04
CA ASP A 14 -20.27 -17.23 18.23
C ASP A 14 -18.75 -17.12 18.03
N ASP A 15 -18.16 -16.11 18.68
CA ASP A 15 -16.75 -15.76 18.58
C ASP A 15 -15.92 -16.37 19.71
N CYS A 16 -16.07 -17.68 19.93
CA CYS A 16 -15.42 -18.39 21.05
C CYS A 16 -13.91 -18.14 21.15
N TRP A 17 -13.24 -17.82 20.05
CA TRP A 17 -11.81 -17.49 19.99
C TRP A 17 -11.43 -16.20 20.74
N ASN A 18 -12.33 -15.23 20.84
CA ASN A 18 -12.18 -13.97 21.59
C ASN A 18 -12.54 -14.11 23.07
N ARG A 19 -13.23 -15.20 23.44
CA ARG A 19 -13.77 -15.40 24.79
C ARG A 19 -12.98 -16.44 25.57
N ILE A 20 -12.93 -17.67 25.06
CA ILE A 20 -12.27 -18.83 25.68
C ILE A 20 -11.08 -19.37 24.86
N GLY A 21 -10.88 -18.88 23.64
CA GLY A 21 -9.79 -19.32 22.75
C GLY A 21 -8.49 -18.52 22.93
N VAL A 22 -7.60 -18.60 21.95
CA VAL A 22 -6.24 -18.03 22.02
C VAL A 22 -6.19 -16.52 22.23
N TRP A 23 -7.21 -15.77 21.78
CA TRP A 23 -7.32 -14.33 22.00
C TRP A 23 -8.21 -13.97 23.18
N GLY A 24 -8.80 -14.96 23.84
CA GLY A 24 -9.65 -14.78 25.01
C GLY A 24 -8.87 -14.59 26.30
N LYS A 25 -9.51 -13.89 27.23
CA LYS A 25 -8.99 -13.61 28.59
C LYS A 25 -9.60 -14.49 29.67
N MET A 26 -10.55 -15.37 29.34
CA MET A 26 -11.16 -16.26 30.32
C MET A 26 -10.18 -17.35 30.79
N THR A 27 -10.24 -17.65 32.09
CA THR A 27 -9.45 -18.71 32.73
C THR A 27 -9.83 -20.08 32.18
N ASP A 28 -11.12 -20.32 31.97
CA ASP A 28 -11.61 -21.54 31.36
C ASP A 28 -11.35 -21.52 29.85
N ARG A 29 -10.32 -22.27 29.43
CA ARG A 29 -9.89 -22.33 28.03
C ARG A 29 -10.73 -23.31 27.21
N CYS A 30 -10.81 -23.04 25.92
CA CYS A 30 -11.50 -23.92 24.97
C CYS A 30 -10.86 -25.32 24.96
N PRO A 31 -11.61 -26.40 25.22
CA PRO A 31 -11.06 -27.76 25.32
C PRO A 31 -10.46 -28.27 24.00
N LYS A 32 -10.98 -27.78 22.85
CA LYS A 32 -10.47 -28.13 21.52
C LYS A 32 -9.04 -27.66 21.26
N LEU A 33 -8.52 -26.70 22.03
CA LEU A 33 -7.16 -26.18 21.81
C LEU A 33 -6.06 -27.22 22.05
N ALA A 34 -6.30 -28.21 22.90
CA ALA A 34 -5.36 -29.31 23.10
C ALA A 34 -5.13 -30.14 21.83
N GLU A 35 -6.13 -30.21 20.94
CA GLU A 35 -6.08 -30.94 19.68
C GLU A 35 -5.60 -30.05 18.53
N VAL A 36 -6.21 -28.87 18.36
CA VAL A 36 -5.97 -28.03 17.17
C VAL A 36 -4.79 -27.07 17.30
N ILE A 37 -4.17 -26.97 18.49
CA ILE A 37 -3.05 -26.09 18.86
C ILE A 37 -3.39 -24.58 18.82
N HIS A 38 -4.16 -24.13 17.83
CA HIS A 38 -4.54 -22.73 17.64
C HIS A 38 -5.96 -22.60 17.07
N CYS A 39 -6.69 -21.56 17.46
CA CYS A 39 -8.05 -21.29 16.96
C CYS A 39 -8.14 -21.19 15.42
N ARG A 40 -7.08 -20.81 14.71
CA ARG A 40 -7.10 -20.68 13.23
C ARG A 40 -7.22 -22.04 12.53
N ASN A 41 -6.82 -23.10 13.22
CA ASN A 41 -6.92 -24.48 12.76
C ASN A 41 -8.23 -25.14 13.22
N CYS A 42 -9.06 -24.44 14.01
CA CYS A 42 -10.32 -24.99 14.52
C CYS A 42 -11.41 -24.94 13.44
N PRO A 43 -12.12 -26.05 13.16
CA PRO A 43 -13.23 -26.05 12.21
C PRO A 43 -14.32 -25.02 12.52
N THR A 44 -14.57 -24.75 13.80
CA THR A 44 -15.51 -23.71 14.25
C THR A 44 -15.09 -22.33 13.76
N TYR A 45 -13.80 -21.98 13.89
CA TYR A 45 -13.28 -20.69 13.43
C TYR A 45 -13.38 -20.57 11.90
N SER A 46 -12.97 -21.60 11.17
CA SER A 46 -13.02 -21.61 9.70
C SER A 46 -14.45 -21.56 9.15
N LEU A 47 -15.40 -22.25 9.78
CA LEU A 47 -16.81 -22.23 9.40
C LEU A 47 -17.43 -20.85 9.63
N THR A 48 -17.14 -20.23 10.77
CA THR A 48 -17.65 -18.90 11.10
C THR A 48 -17.07 -17.83 10.17
N GLY A 49 -15.77 -17.93 9.82
CA GLY A 49 -15.16 -17.07 8.81
C GLY A 49 -15.84 -17.19 7.44
N ARG A 50 -16.15 -18.42 6.99
CA ARG A 50 -16.91 -18.63 5.75
C ARG A 50 -18.30 -18.02 5.80
N ARG A 51 -19.06 -18.24 6.89
CA ARG A 51 -20.39 -17.63 7.06
C ARG A 51 -20.36 -16.11 7.01
N LEU A 52 -19.31 -15.48 7.51
CA LEU A 52 -19.14 -14.02 7.44
C LEU A 52 -18.88 -13.55 6.01
N LEU A 53 -18.10 -14.30 5.21
CA LEU A 53 -17.82 -13.99 3.81
C LEU A 53 -19.04 -14.25 2.89
N ASP A 54 -19.79 -15.33 3.16
CA ASP A 54 -20.96 -15.74 2.38
C ASP A 54 -22.23 -15.00 2.79
N ARG A 55 -22.14 -14.04 3.73
CA ARG A 55 -23.32 -13.31 4.21
C ARG A 55 -23.91 -12.47 3.07
N PRO A 56 -25.25 -12.36 2.98
CA PRO A 56 -25.87 -11.42 2.06
C PRO A 56 -25.41 -10.00 2.41
N VAL A 57 -25.16 -9.21 1.36
CA VAL A 57 -24.85 -7.79 1.52
C VAL A 57 -26.12 -7.09 2.03
N PRO A 58 -26.04 -6.30 3.12
CA PRO A 58 -27.19 -5.58 3.63
C PRO A 58 -27.83 -4.68 2.56
N ASP A 59 -29.15 -4.63 2.54
CA ASP A 59 -29.89 -3.90 1.50
C ASP A 59 -29.58 -2.39 1.50
N ASP A 60 -29.38 -1.81 2.68
CA ASP A 60 -28.95 -0.41 2.83
C ASP A 60 -27.58 -0.16 2.21
N TYR A 61 -26.60 -1.03 2.50
CA TYR A 61 -25.26 -0.94 1.92
C TYR A 61 -25.30 -1.09 0.41
N ARG A 62 -26.10 -2.05 -0.10
CA ARG A 62 -26.28 -2.25 -1.54
C ARG A 62 -26.87 -1.00 -2.21
N ARG A 63 -27.91 -0.38 -1.62
CA ARG A 63 -28.52 0.86 -2.15
C ARG A 63 -27.52 2.03 -2.17
N GLU A 64 -26.78 2.22 -1.09
CA GLU A 64 -25.77 3.29 -0.97
C GLU A 64 -24.72 3.17 -2.08
N TRP A 65 -24.11 2.00 -2.23
CA TRP A 65 -23.09 1.77 -3.25
C TRP A 65 -23.64 1.81 -4.68
N THR A 66 -24.87 1.35 -4.89
CA THR A 66 -25.54 1.48 -6.20
C THR A 66 -25.72 2.96 -6.57
N SER A 67 -26.11 3.81 -5.63
CA SER A 67 -26.22 5.26 -5.86
C SER A 67 -24.87 5.91 -6.21
N VAL A 68 -23.81 5.54 -5.50
CA VAL A 68 -22.45 6.03 -5.77
C VAL A 68 -21.96 5.62 -7.16
N LEU A 69 -22.18 4.36 -7.56
CA LEU A 69 -21.73 3.84 -8.85
C LEU A 69 -22.61 4.28 -10.03
N ALA A 70 -23.92 4.47 -9.81
CA ALA A 70 -24.84 4.97 -10.82
C ALA A 70 -24.66 6.47 -11.12
N ARG A 71 -23.94 7.20 -10.25
CA ARG A 71 -23.57 8.58 -10.51
C ARG A 71 -22.73 8.62 -11.78
N ALA A 72 -23.26 9.28 -12.82
CA ALA A 72 -22.54 9.50 -14.06
C ALA A 72 -21.15 10.07 -13.72
N ALA A 73 -20.10 9.43 -14.21
CA ALA A 73 -18.76 9.97 -14.10
C ALA A 73 -18.82 11.40 -14.65
N ALA A 74 -18.47 12.38 -13.81
CA ALA A 74 -18.35 13.75 -14.26
C ALA A 74 -17.49 13.72 -15.53
N VAL A 75 -18.00 14.30 -16.62
CA VAL A 75 -17.26 14.42 -17.88
C VAL A 75 -15.95 15.10 -17.51
N LYS A 76 -14.86 14.33 -17.46
CA LYS A 76 -13.54 14.88 -17.22
C LYS A 76 -13.29 15.84 -18.35
N GLU A 77 -13.06 17.12 -18.04
CA GLU A 77 -12.49 18.05 -19.01
C GLU A 77 -11.28 17.39 -19.66
N ALA A 78 -11.24 17.43 -20.99
CA ALA A 78 -10.47 16.50 -21.80
C ALA A 78 -8.93 16.63 -21.69
N ASN A 79 -8.39 17.46 -20.80
CA ASN A 79 -6.95 17.72 -20.68
C ASN A 79 -6.45 17.87 -19.23
N ILE A 80 -6.94 17.06 -18.29
CA ILE A 80 -6.32 16.97 -16.96
C ILE A 80 -5.07 16.09 -17.05
N HIS A 81 -3.89 16.71 -17.09
CA HIS A 81 -2.60 16.01 -16.99
C HIS A 81 -2.18 15.89 -15.52
N SER A 82 -2.13 14.65 -15.01
CA SER A 82 -1.60 14.38 -13.67
C SER A 82 -0.08 14.25 -13.69
N ALA A 83 0.60 14.95 -12.80
CA ALA A 83 2.03 14.88 -12.61
C ALA A 83 2.37 14.47 -11.17
N PHE A 84 3.41 13.67 -11.03
CA PHE A 84 4.01 13.32 -9.76
C PHE A 84 5.26 14.18 -9.55
N VAL A 85 5.24 14.98 -8.49
CA VAL A 85 6.30 15.95 -8.16
C VAL A 85 7.22 15.34 -7.11
N PHE A 86 8.53 15.52 -7.28
CA PHE A 86 9.54 15.04 -6.34
C PHE A 86 10.77 15.92 -6.36
N ARG A 87 11.59 15.83 -5.32
CA ARG A 87 12.84 16.58 -5.21
C ARG A 87 14.05 15.67 -5.35
N THR A 88 15.03 16.07 -6.15
CA THR A 88 16.36 15.43 -6.20
C THR A 88 17.44 16.47 -6.01
N GLY A 89 18.27 16.30 -4.98
CA GLY A 89 19.20 17.35 -4.62
C GLY A 89 18.43 18.63 -4.27
N GLY A 90 18.80 19.76 -4.90
CA GLY A 90 18.18 21.06 -4.65
C GLY A 90 16.88 21.29 -5.43
N GLU A 91 16.63 20.48 -6.47
CA GLU A 91 15.68 20.79 -7.55
C GLU A 91 14.38 20.02 -7.43
N TRP A 92 13.26 20.70 -7.74
CA TRP A 92 11.94 20.09 -7.90
C TRP A 92 11.73 19.65 -9.35
N LEU A 93 11.35 18.39 -9.53
CA LEU A 93 11.07 17.78 -10.82
C LEU A 93 9.66 17.17 -10.82
N ALA A 94 9.13 16.90 -12.00
CA ALA A 94 7.87 16.21 -12.14
C ALA A 94 7.90 15.22 -13.31
N LEU A 95 7.21 14.09 -13.14
CA LEU A 95 6.95 13.12 -14.21
C LEU A 95 5.43 12.93 -14.37
N PRO A 96 4.93 12.56 -15.57
CA PRO A 96 3.55 12.14 -15.72
C PRO A 96 3.22 11.04 -14.72
N ALA A 97 2.16 11.22 -13.93
CA ALA A 97 1.82 10.31 -12.83
C ALA A 97 1.62 8.85 -13.32
N ARG A 98 1.18 8.68 -14.56
CA ARG A 98 1.03 7.37 -15.23
C ARG A 98 2.32 6.56 -15.36
N LEU A 99 3.49 7.20 -15.28
CA LEU A 99 4.79 6.51 -15.35
C LEU A 99 5.22 6.00 -13.98
N ILE A 100 4.64 6.49 -12.88
CA ILE A 100 5.00 6.10 -11.52
C ILE A 100 4.24 4.82 -11.17
N GLN A 101 4.98 3.72 -11.00
CA GLN A 101 4.40 2.43 -10.65
C GLN A 101 4.27 2.25 -9.14
N GLU A 102 5.30 2.63 -8.38
CA GLU A 102 5.26 2.63 -6.92
C GLU A 102 6.32 3.56 -6.32
N ILE A 103 6.08 3.94 -5.07
CA ILE A 103 7.02 4.69 -4.22
C ILE A 103 7.29 3.79 -3.02
N VAL A 104 8.56 3.53 -2.74
CA VAL A 104 8.96 2.64 -1.65
C VAL A 104 10.00 3.32 -0.76
N ASP A 105 10.11 2.83 0.47
CA ASP A 105 11.16 3.25 1.38
C ASP A 105 12.55 3.00 0.78
N MET A 106 13.53 3.78 1.21
CA MET A 106 14.92 3.55 0.80
C MET A 106 15.40 2.17 1.26
N HIS A 107 15.95 1.42 0.31
CA HIS A 107 16.61 0.14 0.54
C HIS A 107 18.09 0.26 0.18
N ILE A 108 18.90 -0.68 0.66
CA ILE A 108 20.33 -0.74 0.33
C ILE A 108 20.47 -0.93 -1.19
N ILE A 109 21.24 -0.03 -1.82
CA ILE A 109 21.61 -0.14 -3.22
C ILE A 109 22.98 -0.82 -3.28
N HIS A 110 23.04 -1.99 -3.89
CA HIS A 110 24.27 -2.76 -4.07
C HIS A 110 24.96 -2.36 -5.36
N SER A 111 26.24 -1.99 -5.30
CA SER A 111 27.00 -1.63 -6.50
C SER A 111 27.21 -2.85 -7.42
N LEU A 112 27.23 -2.59 -8.72
CA LEU A 112 27.58 -3.60 -9.73
C LEU A 112 29.09 -3.54 -10.03
N PRO A 113 29.83 -4.66 -9.89
CA PRO A 113 31.24 -4.71 -10.26
C PRO A 113 31.46 -4.29 -11.72
N HIS A 114 32.56 -3.59 -11.97
CA HIS A 114 32.98 -3.13 -13.31
C HIS A 114 31.98 -2.21 -14.05
N ARG A 115 30.92 -1.75 -13.38
CA ARG A 115 29.86 -0.90 -13.95
C ARG A 115 29.50 0.28 -13.02
N SER A 116 30.52 0.89 -12.40
CA SER A 116 30.34 2.08 -11.56
C SER A 116 30.51 3.35 -12.40
N ASN A 117 29.41 4.06 -12.67
CA ASN A 117 29.45 5.43 -13.15
C ASN A 117 28.52 6.30 -12.30
N ALA A 118 28.52 7.62 -12.51
CA ALA A 118 27.73 8.53 -11.67
C ALA A 118 26.21 8.30 -11.81
N ILE A 119 25.77 7.75 -12.95
CA ILE A 119 24.36 7.55 -13.32
C ILE A 119 23.84 6.22 -12.77
N LEU A 120 24.52 5.10 -12.99
CA LEU A 120 24.12 3.78 -12.48
C LEU A 120 24.64 3.61 -11.04
N ARG A 121 23.72 3.65 -10.08
CA ARG A 121 24.01 3.48 -8.64
C ARG A 121 24.21 2.03 -8.26
N GLY A 122 23.58 1.11 -9.00
CA GLY A 122 23.69 -0.33 -8.76
C GLY A 122 22.36 -1.04 -8.94
N ILE A 123 22.11 -2.05 -8.11
CA ILE A 123 20.87 -2.81 -8.05
C ILE A 123 20.19 -2.69 -6.69
N VAL A 124 18.87 -2.77 -6.67
CA VAL A 124 18.06 -2.71 -5.46
C VAL A 124 16.92 -3.73 -5.53
N ASN A 125 16.55 -4.30 -4.39
CA ASN A 125 15.40 -5.20 -4.30
C ASN A 125 14.12 -4.40 -4.13
N ILE A 126 13.21 -4.52 -5.10
CA ILE A 126 11.85 -4.01 -5.02
C ILE A 126 10.89 -5.21 -4.99
N ARG A 127 10.29 -5.47 -3.82
CA ARG A 127 9.30 -6.55 -3.60
C ARG A 127 9.73 -7.93 -4.11
N GLY A 128 10.99 -8.29 -3.93
CA GLY A 128 11.54 -9.60 -4.35
C GLY A 128 12.11 -9.62 -5.77
N LYS A 129 12.06 -8.51 -6.51
CA LYS A 129 12.68 -8.37 -7.83
C LYS A 129 13.89 -7.43 -7.76
N LEU A 130 15.00 -7.83 -8.38
CA LEU A 130 16.18 -6.97 -8.53
C LEU A 130 15.98 -6.00 -9.69
N GLU A 131 16.10 -4.71 -9.42
CA GLU A 131 15.95 -3.64 -10.40
C GLU A 131 17.20 -2.76 -10.45
N LEU A 132 17.49 -2.20 -11.62
CA LEU A 132 18.58 -1.23 -11.77
C LEU A 132 18.19 0.11 -11.12
N CYS A 133 19.09 0.63 -10.30
CA CYS A 133 18.93 1.90 -9.61
C CYS A 133 19.81 2.96 -10.27
N PHE A 134 19.20 4.05 -10.72
CA PHE A 134 19.84 5.16 -11.40
C PHE A 134 19.77 6.45 -10.56
N SER A 135 20.75 7.32 -10.73
CA SER A 135 20.80 8.65 -10.16
C SER A 135 20.28 9.66 -11.19
N ILE A 136 19.03 10.10 -11.03
CA ILE A 136 18.47 11.17 -11.88
C ILE A 136 19.31 12.45 -11.75
N GLY A 137 19.76 12.79 -10.54
CA GLY A 137 20.60 13.96 -10.35
C GLY A 137 21.90 13.89 -11.17
N ALA A 138 22.52 12.71 -11.28
CA ALA A 138 23.71 12.57 -12.13
C ALA A 138 23.38 12.59 -13.63
N LEU A 139 22.22 12.04 -14.03
CA LEU A 139 21.77 12.05 -15.43
C LEU A 139 21.46 13.47 -15.92
N LEU A 140 20.82 14.28 -15.07
CA LEU A 140 20.41 15.65 -15.37
C LEU A 140 21.45 16.69 -14.95
N ASN A 141 22.62 16.27 -14.45
CA ASN A 141 23.68 17.12 -13.95
C ASN A 141 23.23 18.12 -12.84
N ILE A 142 22.35 17.65 -11.95
CA ILE A 142 21.84 18.38 -10.79
C ILE A 142 22.82 18.23 -9.62
N GLU A 143 23.16 19.36 -8.99
CA GLU A 143 24.04 19.37 -7.83
C GLU A 143 23.43 18.62 -6.65
N ARG A 144 24.28 17.87 -5.93
CA ARG A 144 23.86 17.17 -4.72
C ARG A 144 23.60 18.19 -3.61
N PHE A 145 22.39 18.15 -3.05
CA PHE A 145 22.06 18.93 -1.87
C PHE A 145 22.76 18.33 -0.65
N LYS A 146 23.60 19.13 0.02
CA LYS A 146 24.15 18.77 1.32
C LYS A 146 23.09 19.08 2.37
N LYS A 147 22.50 18.04 2.95
CA LYS A 147 21.52 18.19 4.04
C LYS A 147 22.22 18.84 5.24
N ASN A 148 21.94 20.12 5.51
CA ASN A 148 22.37 20.75 6.75
C ASN A 148 21.60 20.10 7.90
N ARG A 149 22.32 19.57 8.89
CA ARG A 149 21.77 18.81 10.04
C ARG A 149 20.82 19.61 10.95
N GLU A 150 20.60 20.90 10.67
CA GLU A 150 19.94 21.84 11.59
C GLU A 150 18.45 22.10 11.29
N GLU A 151 17.92 21.75 10.10
CA GLU A 151 16.50 21.92 9.78
C GLU A 151 15.67 20.74 10.29
N LYS A 152 15.26 20.81 11.56
CA LYS A 152 14.56 19.74 12.30
C LYS A 152 13.05 19.66 12.08
N ASN A 153 12.42 20.48 11.24
CA ASN A 153 10.95 20.63 11.28
C ASN A 153 10.17 19.96 10.13
N TYR A 154 10.82 19.41 9.11
CA TYR A 154 10.14 18.51 8.15
C TYR A 154 11.18 17.61 7.46
N ILE A 155 11.41 16.40 8.00
CA ILE A 155 12.29 15.43 7.35
C ILE A 155 11.41 14.53 6.50
N SER A 156 11.14 14.94 5.25
CA SER A 156 10.68 13.97 4.26
C SER A 156 11.80 12.92 4.11
N PRO A 157 11.55 11.64 4.43
CA PRO A 157 12.54 10.60 4.29
C PRO A 157 12.83 10.38 2.80
N GLU A 158 14.08 10.08 2.48
CA GLU A 158 14.45 9.68 1.13
C GLU A 158 13.60 8.46 0.71
N ARG A 159 13.22 8.42 -0.56
CA ARG A 159 12.39 7.36 -1.16
C ARG A 159 13.05 6.84 -2.43
N LEU A 160 12.71 5.60 -2.80
CA LEU A 160 12.92 5.11 -4.15
C LEU A 160 11.62 5.26 -4.93
N ILE A 161 11.70 5.93 -6.06
CA ILE A 161 10.62 5.94 -7.04
C ILE A 161 10.90 4.84 -8.04
N VAL A 162 9.85 4.08 -8.33
CA VAL A 162 9.86 3.13 -9.42
C VAL A 162 8.99 3.65 -10.55
N ALA A 163 9.65 3.99 -11.65
CA ALA A 163 8.98 4.44 -12.86
C ALA A 163 9.09 3.36 -13.95
N GLY A 164 8.11 3.32 -14.84
CA GLY A 164 8.21 2.45 -16.00
C GLY A 164 7.35 2.89 -17.16
N ARG A 165 7.72 2.38 -18.33
CA ARG A 165 7.04 2.58 -19.60
C ARG A 165 7.14 1.28 -20.38
N GLU A 166 6.01 0.77 -20.85
CA GLU A 166 5.94 -0.52 -21.54
C GLU A 166 6.58 -1.62 -20.66
N ASP A 167 7.58 -2.33 -21.16
CA ASP A 167 8.28 -3.40 -20.43
C ASP A 167 9.55 -2.91 -19.69
N GLU A 168 9.89 -1.63 -19.79
CA GLU A 168 11.06 -1.04 -19.15
C GLU A 168 10.70 -0.43 -17.79
N ARG A 169 11.52 -0.73 -16.79
CA ARG A 169 11.37 -0.24 -15.42
C ARG A 169 12.70 0.31 -14.91
N ILE A 170 12.64 1.47 -14.27
CA ILE A 170 13.81 2.11 -13.66
C ILE A 170 13.46 2.50 -12.23
N VAL A 171 14.47 2.41 -11.36
CA VAL A 171 14.36 2.84 -9.97
C VAL A 171 15.34 3.98 -9.74
N PHE A 172 14.94 5.00 -8.99
CA PHE A 172 15.84 6.09 -8.64
C PHE A 172 15.53 6.68 -7.26
N PRO A 173 16.55 7.07 -6.48
CA PRO A 173 16.36 7.71 -5.20
C PRO A 173 15.97 9.18 -5.36
N VAL A 174 15.11 9.65 -4.46
CA VAL A 174 14.69 11.05 -4.36
C VAL A 174 14.75 11.50 -2.91
N THR A 175 14.94 12.80 -2.73
CA THR A 175 15.10 13.43 -1.41
C THR A 175 13.74 13.63 -0.73
N GLU A 176 12.71 13.92 -1.51
CA GLU A 176 11.37 14.24 -1.04
C GLU A 176 10.34 13.93 -2.14
N VAL A 177 9.15 13.51 -1.72
CA VAL A 177 7.95 13.29 -2.53
C VAL A 177 6.74 13.91 -1.86
#